data_AF-A0A1H6FLX5-F1
#
_entry.id   AF-A0A1H6FLX5-F1
#
_cell.length_a   1.000
_cell.length_b   1.000
_cell.length_c   1.000
_cell.angle_alpha   90.00
_cell.angle_beta   90.00
_cell.angle_gamma   90.00
#
_symmetry.space_group_name_H-M   'P 1'
#
loop_
_entity.id
_entity.type
_entity.pdbx_description
1 polymer ?
#
loop_
_entity_poly.entity_id
_entity_poly.type
_entity_poly.pdbx_seq_one_letter_code
_entity_poly.pdbx_strand_id
1 'polypeptide(L)'
;MGRETSDHSSSERLTFPRSRVVLGVQSLEAELESARALDVADLADAIESIGFECTRCGACCKGHGEEEHTATVFPEEIRTLAEREAGDSPATDGDSATEGTSDDETDTSDQETDTSDHETDTGEYDWRDVARPMPYGLTETDDGLEGETFEWALQTDSCGDCTFYETTADGTGACSVHEDRPLICQTYPFSIDLAGTSQPMGEAVDEAGDVRAHECEGLGRDISREDAEALARTLKDRAITELEQAIGVRDTYEPADPDPGEIVVHDSEGAKRDDGTPLEK
;
A
#
# COMPACT_ATOMS: atom_id res chain seq x y z
N MET A 1 -15.78 64.60 -8.40
CA MET A 1 -17.01 63.87 -8.80
C MET A 1 -17.04 63.90 -10.32
N GLY A 2 -16.63 62.87 -11.07
CA GLY A 2 -17.24 61.55 -11.33
C GLY A 2 -17.10 61.36 -12.85
N ARG A 3 -16.31 60.39 -13.34
CA ARG A 3 -16.76 59.14 -14.02
C ARG A 3 -18.06 59.35 -14.80
N GLU A 4 -18.13 59.07 -16.10
CA GLU A 4 -18.20 57.70 -16.61
C GLU A 4 -17.60 57.52 -18.01
N THR A 5 -16.92 56.39 -18.15
CA THR A 5 -16.34 55.80 -19.35
C THR A 5 -17.38 54.95 -20.08
N SER A 6 -17.51 55.13 -21.39
CA SER A 6 -18.08 54.12 -22.27
C SER A 6 -16.97 53.18 -22.70
N ASP A 7 -17.13 51.88 -22.53
CA ASP A 7 -16.51 50.93 -23.45
C ASP A 7 -17.37 49.68 -23.62
N HIS A 8 -17.76 49.46 -24.87
CA HIS A 8 -18.40 48.25 -25.36
C HIS A 8 -17.29 47.24 -25.64
N SER A 9 -17.34 46.07 -25.03
CA SER A 9 -16.62 44.90 -25.57
C SER A 9 -17.52 43.68 -25.50
N SER A 10 -17.86 43.21 -26.70
CA SER A 10 -18.68 42.06 -27.00
C SER A 10 -18.15 40.79 -26.33
N SER A 11 -18.99 40.15 -25.54
CA SER A 11 -18.76 38.78 -25.05
C SER A 11 -19.17 37.81 -26.15
N GLU A 12 -18.21 37.41 -26.98
CA GLU A 12 -18.35 36.21 -27.81
C GLU A 12 -18.16 34.97 -26.92
N ARG A 13 -19.27 34.25 -26.68
CA ARG A 13 -19.25 32.94 -26.01
C ARG A 13 -18.61 31.93 -26.95
N LEU A 14 -17.34 31.62 -26.70
CA LEU A 14 -16.68 30.43 -27.25
C LEU A 14 -17.39 29.19 -26.69
N THR A 15 -18.19 28.57 -27.54
CA THR A 15 -18.71 27.22 -27.34
C THR A 15 -17.57 26.25 -27.58
N PHE A 16 -17.01 25.66 -26.51
CA PHE A 16 -16.03 24.59 -26.62
C PHE A 16 -16.73 23.31 -27.12
N PRO A 17 -16.36 22.75 -28.28
CA PRO A 17 -16.90 21.48 -28.72
C PRO A 17 -16.40 20.35 -27.80
N ARG A 18 -17.34 19.62 -27.17
CA ARG A 18 -17.08 18.41 -26.35
C ARG A 18 -16.74 17.20 -27.20
N SER A 19 -15.78 17.32 -28.11
CA SER A 19 -15.38 16.19 -28.93
C SER A 19 -13.92 16.30 -29.29
N ARG A 20 -13.15 15.34 -28.77
CA ARG A 20 -11.81 14.90 -29.21
C ARG A 20 -10.62 15.36 -28.35
N VAL A 21 -10.56 14.85 -27.12
CA VAL A 21 -9.30 14.52 -26.45
C VAL A 21 -9.24 12.99 -26.35
N VAL A 22 -8.92 12.33 -27.46
CA VAL A 22 -8.62 10.88 -27.50
C VAL A 22 -7.50 10.70 -28.52
N LEU A 23 -6.31 11.17 -28.17
CA LEU A 23 -5.04 10.86 -28.82
C LEU A 23 -3.94 11.14 -27.79
N GLY A 24 -3.56 10.13 -27.00
CA GLY A 24 -2.37 10.20 -26.14
C GLY A 24 -2.47 9.62 -24.72
N VAL A 25 -3.59 9.04 -24.32
CA VAL A 25 -3.73 8.33 -23.03
C VAL A 25 -4.38 6.99 -23.36
N GLN A 26 -3.69 5.87 -23.11
CA GLN A 26 -4.40 4.60 -23.05
C GLN A 26 -5.28 4.65 -21.80
N SER A 27 -6.50 4.12 -21.87
CA SER A 27 -7.30 4.02 -20.65
C SER A 27 -6.71 2.93 -19.77
N LEU A 28 -6.94 3.00 -18.46
CA LEU A 28 -6.48 1.97 -17.52
C LEU A 28 -6.96 0.57 -17.94
N GLU A 29 -8.13 0.46 -18.57
CA GLU A 29 -8.65 -0.80 -19.11
C GLU A 29 -7.81 -1.35 -20.27
N ALA A 30 -7.29 -0.47 -21.14
CA ALA A 30 -6.40 -0.88 -22.23
C ALA A 30 -5.02 -1.28 -21.70
N GLU A 31 -4.52 -0.59 -20.67
CA GLU A 31 -3.31 -0.99 -19.95
C GLU A 31 -3.51 -2.35 -19.26
N LEU A 32 -4.68 -2.58 -18.63
CA LEU A 32 -5.02 -3.85 -17.98
C LEU A 32 -5.14 -5.01 -19.00
N GLU A 33 -5.75 -4.75 -20.16
CA GLU A 33 -5.78 -5.73 -21.26
C GLU A 33 -4.35 -6.07 -21.70
N SER A 34 -3.47 -5.06 -21.82
CA SER A 34 -2.07 -5.25 -22.19
C SER A 34 -1.30 -6.05 -21.13
N ALA A 35 -1.46 -5.73 -19.84
CA ALA A 35 -0.86 -6.45 -18.73
C ALA A 35 -1.27 -7.93 -18.71
N ARG A 36 -2.56 -8.21 -18.93
CA ARG A 36 -3.07 -9.59 -19.03
C ARG A 36 -2.50 -10.34 -20.23
N ALA A 37 -2.18 -9.64 -21.32
CA ALA A 37 -1.61 -10.21 -22.53
C ALA A 37 -0.09 -10.47 -22.47
N LEU A 38 0.62 -9.99 -21.46
CA LEU A 38 2.06 -10.23 -21.29
C LEU A 38 2.40 -11.71 -21.29
N ASP A 39 3.46 -12.10 -21.99
CA ASP A 39 3.96 -13.47 -21.98
C ASP A 39 4.96 -13.66 -20.83
N VAL A 40 4.69 -14.64 -19.96
CA VAL A 40 5.54 -14.93 -18.80
C VAL A 40 6.94 -15.40 -19.23
N ALA A 41 7.07 -16.13 -20.33
CA ALA A 41 8.36 -16.58 -20.82
C ALA A 41 9.21 -15.41 -21.34
N ASP A 42 8.59 -14.44 -22.04
CA ASP A 42 9.29 -13.23 -22.49
C ASP A 42 9.76 -12.38 -21.30
N LEU A 43 8.93 -12.24 -20.26
CA LEU A 43 9.31 -11.58 -19.01
C LEU A 43 10.44 -12.32 -18.28
N ALA A 44 10.40 -13.67 -18.25
CA ALA A 44 11.45 -14.48 -17.65
C ALA A 44 12.77 -14.33 -18.42
N ASP A 45 12.74 -14.34 -19.76
CA ASP A 45 13.91 -14.08 -20.61
C ASP A 45 14.53 -12.72 -20.32
N ALA A 46 13.71 -11.68 -20.11
CA ALA A 46 14.17 -10.35 -19.73
C ALA A 46 14.83 -10.36 -18.34
N ILE A 47 14.17 -10.97 -17.34
CA ILE A 47 14.69 -11.08 -15.96
C ILE A 47 16.02 -11.85 -15.94
N GLU A 48 16.15 -12.95 -16.68
CA GLU A 48 17.41 -13.69 -16.78
C GLU A 48 18.52 -12.92 -17.49
N SER A 49 18.15 -12.13 -18.50
CA SER A 49 19.11 -11.28 -19.20
C SER A 49 19.67 -10.19 -18.29
N ILE A 50 18.84 -9.64 -17.40
CA ILE A 50 19.27 -8.63 -16.41
C ILE A 50 20.05 -9.31 -15.27
N GLY A 51 19.59 -10.48 -14.82
CA GLY A 51 20.16 -11.23 -13.71
C GLY A 51 19.78 -10.64 -12.35
N PHE A 52 19.34 -11.50 -11.43
CA PHE A 52 18.95 -11.08 -10.09
C PHE A 52 18.97 -12.21 -9.06
N GLU A 53 19.51 -11.94 -7.87
CA GLU A 53 19.35 -12.79 -6.70
C GLU A 53 19.14 -11.92 -5.46
N CYS A 54 18.00 -12.08 -4.78
CA CYS A 54 17.74 -11.38 -3.53
C CYS A 54 18.70 -11.88 -2.44
N THR A 55 19.57 -10.99 -1.94
CA THR A 55 20.56 -11.27 -0.89
C THR A 55 19.98 -11.19 0.52
N ARG A 56 18.70 -10.86 0.66
CA ARG A 56 18.03 -10.57 1.94
C ARG A 56 18.79 -9.54 2.79
N CYS A 57 19.37 -8.52 2.18
CA CYS A 57 20.13 -7.50 2.91
C CYS A 57 19.27 -6.52 3.71
N GLY A 58 17.97 -6.42 3.37
CA GLY A 58 17.03 -5.50 4.01
C GLY A 58 17.19 -4.03 3.60
N ALA A 59 18.03 -3.72 2.60
CA ALA A 59 18.23 -2.33 2.15
C ALA A 59 16.95 -1.69 1.60
N CYS A 60 16.13 -2.46 0.87
CA CYS A 60 14.84 -1.99 0.33
C CYS A 60 13.77 -1.74 1.41
N CYS A 61 13.97 -2.20 2.64
CA CYS A 61 13.05 -2.00 3.74
C CYS A 61 13.38 -0.78 4.60
N LYS A 62 14.46 -0.05 4.29
CA LYS A 62 14.94 1.05 5.12
C LYS A 62 14.48 2.42 4.61
N GLY A 63 14.30 3.34 5.55
CA GLY A 63 14.22 4.76 5.23
C GLY A 63 15.57 5.31 4.75
N HIS A 64 15.53 6.36 3.94
CA HIS A 64 16.71 7.03 3.40
C HIS A 64 16.79 8.48 3.89
N GLY A 65 17.59 8.69 4.94
CA GLY A 65 17.83 10.03 5.47
C GLY A 65 16.59 10.57 6.19
N GLU A 66 15.98 11.61 5.62
CA GLU A 66 14.74 12.20 6.13
C GLU A 66 13.49 11.59 5.47
N GLU A 67 13.67 10.73 4.46
CA GLU A 67 12.57 10.05 3.77
C GLU A 67 12.34 8.67 4.39
N GLU A 68 11.14 8.43 4.87
CA GLU A 68 10.72 7.13 5.39
C GLU A 68 10.54 6.12 4.26
N HIS A 69 10.70 4.84 4.59
CA HIS A 69 10.35 3.76 3.68
C HIS A 69 8.90 3.90 3.20
N THR A 70 8.71 3.81 1.88
CA THR A 70 7.40 3.91 1.24
C THR A 70 7.27 2.81 0.20
N ALA A 71 6.40 1.84 0.48
CA ALA A 71 6.03 0.80 -0.46
C ALA A 71 4.52 0.59 -0.40
N THR A 72 3.85 0.63 -1.55
CA THR A 72 2.40 0.47 -1.63
C THR A 72 1.97 -0.91 -1.15
N VAL A 73 0.87 -0.97 -0.41
CA VAL A 73 0.26 -2.22 0.02
C VAL A 73 -1.25 -2.13 -0.19
N PHE A 74 -1.86 -3.17 -0.76
CA PHE A 74 -3.30 -3.14 -1.06
C PHE A 74 -4.14 -3.74 0.06
N PRO A 75 -5.44 -3.40 0.17
CA PRO A 75 -6.32 -3.86 1.26
C PRO A 75 -6.30 -5.37 1.54
N GLU A 76 -6.22 -6.21 0.51
CA GLU A 76 -6.13 -7.67 0.68
C GLU A 76 -4.77 -8.10 1.26
N GLU A 77 -3.68 -7.46 0.84
CA GLU A 77 -2.33 -7.71 1.37
C GLU A 77 -2.22 -7.26 2.83
N ILE A 78 -2.86 -6.14 3.20
CA ILE A 78 -2.90 -5.65 4.58
C ILE A 78 -3.56 -6.68 5.49
N ARG A 79 -4.74 -7.19 5.10
CA ARG A 79 -5.45 -8.22 5.86
C ARG A 79 -4.65 -9.50 5.99
N THR A 80 -4.01 -9.94 4.90
CA THR A 80 -3.17 -11.14 4.89
C THR A 80 -2.00 -11.02 5.89
N LEU A 81 -1.33 -9.87 5.93
CA LEU A 81 -0.24 -9.60 6.85
C LEU A 81 -0.74 -9.50 8.31
N ALA A 82 -1.85 -8.81 8.55
CA ALA A 82 -2.43 -8.71 9.89
C ALA A 82 -2.84 -10.08 10.46
N GLU A 83 -3.49 -10.93 9.64
CA GLU A 83 -3.88 -12.29 10.02
C GLU A 83 -2.68 -13.18 10.33
N ARG A 84 -1.60 -13.08 9.54
CA ARG A 84 -0.36 -13.81 9.78
C ARG A 84 0.22 -13.49 11.15
N GLU A 85 0.34 -12.20 11.47
CA GLU A 85 0.96 -11.74 12.71
C GLU A 85 0.06 -12.04 13.94
N ALA A 86 -1.27 -11.97 13.77
CA ALA A 86 -2.21 -12.44 14.79
C ALA A 86 -2.07 -13.95 15.06
N GLY A 87 -1.75 -14.74 14.02
CA GLY A 87 -1.55 -16.19 14.11
C GLY A 87 -0.21 -16.64 14.72
N ASP A 88 0.81 -15.78 14.71
CA ASP A 88 2.13 -16.05 15.32
C ASP A 88 2.19 -15.65 16.81
N SER A 89 1.15 -14.98 17.32
CA SER A 89 1.03 -14.66 18.74
C SER A 89 0.99 -15.95 19.57
N PRO A 90 1.93 -16.15 20.54
CA PRO A 90 1.95 -17.35 21.34
C PRO A 90 0.63 -17.41 22.13
N ALA A 91 -0.18 -18.42 21.82
CA ALA A 91 -1.37 -18.77 22.61
C ALA A 91 -0.96 -18.77 24.08
N THR A 92 -1.48 -17.82 24.86
CA THR A 92 -1.28 -17.83 26.29
C THR A 92 -1.96 -19.10 26.81
N ASP A 93 -1.13 -20.08 27.19
CA ASP A 93 -1.59 -21.30 27.86
C ASP A 93 -2.31 -20.86 29.14
N GLY A 94 -3.64 -20.75 29.04
CA GLY A 94 -4.53 -20.65 30.19
C GLY A 94 -4.42 -21.93 31.00
N ASP A 95 -3.53 -21.91 32.00
CA ASP A 95 -3.42 -22.97 32.99
C ASP A 95 -4.74 -23.07 33.76
N SER A 96 -5.54 -24.04 33.32
CA SER A 96 -6.71 -24.52 34.03
C SER A 96 -6.24 -25.43 35.16
N ALA A 97 -6.10 -24.85 36.35
CA ALA A 97 -6.01 -25.61 37.59
C ALA A 97 -7.24 -25.33 38.46
N THR A 98 -8.25 -26.18 38.30
CA THR A 98 -9.31 -26.36 39.31
C THR A 98 -8.72 -27.03 40.54
N GLU A 99 -8.93 -26.48 41.73
CA GLU A 99 -9.26 -27.22 42.96
C GLU A 99 -9.82 -26.22 44.00
N GLY A 100 -11.07 -26.45 44.43
CA GLY A 100 -11.78 -25.55 45.31
C GLY A 100 -11.64 -25.90 46.79
N THR A 101 -12.14 -25.02 47.66
CA THR A 101 -12.95 -25.36 48.85
C THR A 101 -13.69 -24.13 49.40
N SER A 102 -14.99 -24.34 49.65
CA SER A 102 -15.85 -23.85 50.75
C SER A 102 -16.23 -22.36 50.88
N ASP A 103 -17.52 -22.12 50.61
CA ASP A 103 -18.53 -21.45 51.44
C ASP A 103 -18.19 -20.13 52.17
N ASP A 104 -18.78 -19.04 51.70
CA ASP A 104 -19.46 -18.07 52.58
C ASP A 104 -20.50 -17.27 51.77
N GLU A 105 -21.76 -17.29 52.21
CA GLU A 105 -22.83 -16.48 51.64
C GLU A 105 -22.78 -15.07 52.23
N THR A 106 -22.84 -14.02 51.41
CA THR A 106 -23.65 -12.83 51.74
C THR A 106 -23.85 -11.87 50.57
N ASP A 107 -25.09 -11.40 50.49
CA ASP A 107 -25.54 -10.06 50.08
C ASP A 107 -25.62 -9.67 48.59
N THR A 108 -26.85 -9.78 48.09
CA THR A 108 -27.49 -8.99 47.04
C THR A 108 -27.20 -7.49 47.15
N SER A 109 -26.58 -6.90 46.11
CA SER A 109 -26.99 -5.57 45.62
C SER A 109 -26.61 -5.37 44.16
N ASP A 110 -27.64 -5.04 43.39
CA ASP A 110 -27.69 -4.14 42.24
C ASP A 110 -26.57 -4.21 41.18
N GLN A 111 -26.93 -4.99 40.17
CA GLN A 111 -26.60 -4.86 38.77
C GLN A 111 -26.68 -3.39 38.28
N GLU A 112 -25.52 -2.76 38.09
CA GLU A 112 -25.28 -1.83 36.99
C GLU A 112 -23.91 -2.20 36.39
N THR A 113 -23.94 -3.10 35.40
CA THR A 113 -22.81 -3.27 34.49
C THR A 113 -22.79 -2.05 33.60
N ASP A 114 -22.00 -1.07 34.01
CA ASP A 114 -21.50 0.02 33.18
C ASP A 114 -20.82 -0.64 31.98
N THR A 115 -21.51 -0.64 30.84
CA THR A 115 -20.91 -0.94 29.54
C THR A 115 -20.03 0.24 29.17
N SER A 116 -18.94 0.42 29.92
CA SER A 116 -17.76 1.06 29.38
C SER A 116 -17.28 0.14 28.28
N ASP A 117 -17.25 0.65 27.05
CA ASP A 117 -16.65 0.05 25.86
C ASP A 117 -15.23 -0.42 26.18
N HIS A 118 -15.14 -1.59 26.78
CA HIS A 118 -13.92 -2.35 26.83
C HIS A 118 -13.90 -3.07 25.49
N GLU A 119 -13.47 -2.35 24.47
CA GLU A 119 -12.83 -2.97 23.32
C GLU A 119 -11.88 -3.98 23.92
N THR A 120 -12.19 -5.26 23.72
CA THR A 120 -11.27 -6.31 24.00
C THR A 120 -10.05 -6.03 23.13
N ASP A 121 -9.02 -5.48 23.77
CA ASP A 121 -7.61 -5.61 23.41
C ASP A 121 -7.28 -7.12 23.40
N THR A 122 -7.90 -7.85 22.47
CA THR A 122 -7.27 -9.00 21.88
C THR A 122 -6.13 -8.40 21.09
N GLY A 123 -4.88 -8.66 21.48
CA GLY A 123 -3.69 -8.26 20.72
C GLY A 123 -3.61 -8.92 19.33
N GLU A 124 -4.70 -8.80 18.57
CA GLU A 124 -4.83 -9.04 17.14
C GLU A 124 -4.16 -7.85 16.47
N TYR A 125 -3.24 -8.15 15.55
CA TYR A 125 -2.58 -7.16 14.73
C TYR A 125 -3.61 -6.30 13.99
N ASP A 126 -3.54 -4.98 14.17
CA ASP A 126 -4.48 -4.01 13.58
C ASP A 126 -3.96 -3.52 12.22
N TRP A 127 -4.85 -2.96 11.41
CA TRP A 127 -4.52 -2.32 10.13
C TRP A 127 -3.37 -1.31 10.28
N ARG A 128 -3.38 -0.52 11.37
CA ARG A 128 -2.35 0.47 11.67
C ARG A 128 -0.98 -0.14 12.00
N ASP A 129 -0.92 -1.42 12.38
CA ASP A 129 0.35 -2.11 12.61
C ASP A 129 1.01 -2.52 11.29
N VAL A 130 0.23 -2.68 10.22
CA VAL A 130 0.69 -3.13 8.89
C VAL A 130 0.84 -1.98 7.91
N ALA A 131 -0.10 -1.04 7.93
CA ALA A 131 -0.25 -0.02 6.91
C ALA A 131 -0.54 1.36 7.48
N ARG A 132 -0.18 2.37 6.70
CA ARG A 132 -0.42 3.78 6.99
C ARG A 132 -0.92 4.50 5.74
N PRO A 133 -1.63 5.63 5.89
CA PRO A 133 -2.00 6.49 4.77
C PRO A 133 -0.78 6.85 3.93
N MET A 134 -0.90 6.82 2.59
CA MET A 134 0.14 7.38 1.74
C MET A 134 0.39 8.86 2.10
N PRO A 135 1.65 9.31 2.20
CA PRO A 135 1.96 10.67 2.68
C PRO A 135 1.60 11.78 1.68
N TYR A 136 1.29 11.43 0.43
CA TYR A 136 1.02 12.40 -0.63
C TYR A 136 -0.41 12.95 -0.56
N GLY A 137 -0.57 14.27 -0.68
CA GLY A 137 -1.87 14.93 -0.63
C GLY A 137 -2.32 15.36 0.77
N LEU A 138 -1.65 14.85 1.81
CA LEU A 138 -1.85 15.26 3.19
C LEU A 138 -1.10 16.56 3.51
N THR A 139 -1.63 17.32 4.47
CA THR A 139 -1.01 18.55 4.99
C THR A 139 -0.53 18.33 6.41
N GLU A 140 0.70 18.72 6.70
CA GLU A 140 1.26 18.69 8.05
C GLU A 140 0.81 19.93 8.86
N THR A 141 0.29 19.68 10.07
CA THR A 141 -0.17 20.68 11.02
C THR A 141 0.49 20.49 12.39
N ASP A 142 0.26 21.42 13.33
CA ASP A 142 0.74 21.29 14.71
C ASP A 142 0.15 20.05 15.44
N ASP A 143 -1.02 19.56 14.99
CA ASP A 143 -1.76 18.45 15.59
C ASP A 143 -1.57 17.12 14.81
N GLY A 144 -0.82 17.12 13.71
CA GLY A 144 -0.57 15.93 12.87
C GLY A 144 -0.88 16.15 11.38
N LEU A 145 -0.97 15.05 10.63
CA LEU A 145 -1.38 15.07 9.22
C LEU A 145 -2.92 15.18 9.11
N GLU A 146 -3.40 15.94 8.14
CA GLU A 146 -4.83 16.03 7.81
C GLU A 146 -5.05 16.06 6.28
N GLY A 147 -6.25 15.68 5.85
CA GLY A 147 -6.69 15.77 4.46
C GLY A 147 -7.05 14.44 3.81
N GLU A 148 -7.06 14.42 2.47
CA GLU A 148 -7.37 13.24 1.67
C GLU A 148 -6.10 12.69 0.99
N THR A 149 -5.96 11.38 0.98
CA THR A 149 -4.89 10.67 0.26
C THR A 149 -5.43 9.46 -0.48
N PHE A 150 -4.60 8.83 -1.33
CA PHE A 150 -4.93 7.65 -2.10
C PHE A 150 -4.02 6.49 -1.72
N GLU A 151 -4.61 5.30 -1.57
CA GLU A 151 -3.92 4.05 -1.28
C GLU A 151 -3.11 4.07 0.04
N TRP A 152 -2.50 2.93 0.34
CA TRP A 152 -1.78 2.67 1.58
C TRP A 152 -0.30 2.41 1.33
N ALA A 153 0.54 2.83 2.28
CA ALA A 153 1.93 2.44 2.36
C ALA A 153 2.12 1.44 3.51
N LEU A 154 3.12 0.57 3.40
CA LEU A 154 3.58 -0.23 4.55
C LEU A 154 3.94 0.69 5.73
N GLN A 155 3.53 0.27 6.92
CA GLN A 155 3.83 0.97 8.17
C GLN A 155 5.34 1.02 8.41
N THR A 156 5.78 2.09 9.06
CA THR A 156 7.18 2.30 9.45
C THR A 156 7.35 2.38 10.95
N ASP A 157 8.53 2.01 11.43
CA ASP A 157 8.93 2.19 12.81
C ASP A 157 9.39 3.63 13.10
N SER A 158 9.83 3.90 14.33
CA SER A 158 10.33 5.23 14.72
C SER A 158 11.62 5.68 14.01
N CYS A 159 12.30 4.77 13.32
CA CYS A 159 13.49 5.08 12.52
C CYS A 159 13.12 5.41 11.06
N GLY A 160 11.85 5.22 10.68
CA GLY A 160 11.38 5.34 9.29
C GLY A 160 11.66 4.08 8.46
N ASP A 161 12.09 2.98 9.07
CA ASP A 161 12.24 1.68 8.40
C ASP A 161 10.88 0.96 8.38
N CYS A 162 10.67 0.04 7.43
CA CYS A 162 9.47 -0.79 7.39
C CYS A 162 9.28 -1.53 8.73
N THR A 163 8.05 -1.59 9.25
CA THR A 163 7.73 -2.25 10.54
C THR A 163 8.17 -3.72 10.59
N PHE A 164 8.22 -4.39 9.44
CA PHE A 164 8.66 -5.79 9.30
C PHE A 164 10.18 -5.95 9.15
N TYR A 165 10.94 -4.85 9.18
CA TYR A 165 12.39 -4.87 9.15
C TYR A 165 12.94 -5.26 10.52
N GLU A 166 13.70 -6.35 10.54
CA GLU A 166 14.44 -6.80 11.70
C GLU A 166 15.94 -6.78 11.43
N THR A 167 16.73 -6.69 12.49
CA THR A 167 18.17 -6.89 12.39
C THR A 167 18.53 -8.20 13.08
N THR A 168 19.10 -9.12 12.32
CA THR A 168 19.60 -10.41 12.85
C THR A 168 20.76 -10.19 13.83
N ALA A 169 21.08 -11.22 14.62
CA ALA A 169 22.17 -11.17 15.61
C ALA A 169 23.54 -10.81 15.00
N ASP A 170 23.76 -11.14 13.72
CA ASP A 170 25.00 -10.85 12.99
C ASP A 170 24.99 -9.45 12.33
N GLY A 171 23.94 -8.66 12.54
CA GLY A 171 23.80 -7.30 12.02
C GLY A 171 23.26 -7.20 10.59
N THR A 172 22.87 -8.33 9.98
CA THR A 172 22.22 -8.35 8.66
C THR A 172 20.73 -8.04 8.81
N GLY A 173 20.18 -7.21 7.92
CA GLY A 173 18.75 -6.95 7.86
C GLY A 173 17.96 -8.21 7.49
N ALA A 174 16.74 -8.34 7.98
CA ALA A 174 15.81 -9.41 7.66
C ALA A 174 14.39 -8.85 7.56
N CYS A 175 13.55 -9.48 6.74
CA CYS A 175 12.12 -9.19 6.70
C CYS A 175 11.40 -10.32 7.44
N SER A 176 10.68 -10.00 8.52
CA SER A 176 9.96 -11.00 9.33
C SER A 176 8.86 -11.71 8.53
N VAL A 177 8.30 -11.04 7.53
CA VAL A 177 7.24 -11.53 6.62
C VAL A 177 7.78 -11.90 5.22
N HIS A 178 9.04 -12.33 5.10
CA HIS A 178 9.72 -12.54 3.81
C HIS A 178 8.89 -13.36 2.79
N GLU A 179 8.19 -14.39 3.23
CA GLU A 179 7.42 -15.28 2.34
C GLU A 179 6.03 -14.73 1.99
N ASP A 180 5.49 -13.80 2.78
CA ASP A 180 4.14 -13.21 2.64
C ASP A 180 4.19 -11.72 2.28
N ARG A 181 5.35 -11.24 1.83
CA ARG A 181 5.55 -9.84 1.48
C ARG A 181 4.52 -9.36 0.45
N PRO A 182 4.15 -8.07 0.45
CA PRO A 182 3.37 -7.49 -0.64
C PRO A 182 4.03 -7.68 -2.02
N LEU A 183 3.22 -7.65 -3.08
CA LEU A 183 3.63 -7.80 -4.47
C LEU A 183 4.75 -6.83 -4.86
N ILE A 184 4.66 -5.56 -4.42
CA ILE A 184 5.72 -4.56 -4.62
C ILE A 184 7.08 -5.06 -4.10
N CYS A 185 7.10 -5.68 -2.92
CA CYS A 185 8.31 -6.16 -2.27
C CYS A 185 8.75 -7.55 -2.77
N GLN A 186 7.83 -8.39 -3.23
CA GLN A 186 8.17 -9.67 -3.87
C GLN A 186 8.84 -9.49 -5.23
N THR A 187 8.46 -8.43 -5.94
CA THR A 187 8.89 -8.17 -7.32
C THR A 187 10.02 -7.16 -7.43
N TYR A 188 10.37 -6.47 -6.34
CA TYR A 188 11.54 -5.60 -6.28
C TYR A 188 12.82 -6.38 -6.68
N PRO A 189 13.67 -5.84 -7.58
CA PRO A 189 13.71 -4.47 -8.07
C PRO A 189 13.03 -4.25 -9.42
N PHE A 190 12.14 -5.13 -9.85
CA PHE A 190 11.55 -5.08 -11.19
C PHE A 190 10.21 -4.33 -11.23
N SER A 191 9.94 -3.74 -12.38
CA SER A 191 8.64 -3.17 -12.77
C SER A 191 8.41 -3.39 -14.26
N ILE A 192 7.16 -3.22 -14.71
CA ILE A 192 6.80 -3.37 -16.13
C ILE A 192 6.50 -2.00 -16.71
N ASP A 193 7.12 -1.68 -17.85
CA ASP A 193 6.75 -0.53 -18.65
C ASP A 193 5.63 -0.90 -19.62
N LEU A 194 4.40 -0.74 -19.16
CA LEU A 194 3.24 -0.75 -20.04
C LEU A 194 3.21 0.62 -20.73
N ALA A 195 3.27 0.66 -22.07
CA ALA A 195 3.38 1.85 -22.92
C ALA A 195 2.20 2.88 -22.84
N GLY A 196 1.71 3.13 -21.62
CA GLY A 196 0.67 4.06 -21.22
C GLY A 196 1.22 5.10 -20.24
N THR A 197 0.36 5.63 -19.37
CA THR A 197 0.70 6.78 -18.50
C THR A 197 1.20 6.40 -17.11
N SER A 198 1.02 5.14 -16.72
CA SER A 198 1.42 4.59 -15.43
C SER A 198 2.90 4.19 -15.48
N GLN A 199 3.80 5.19 -15.55
CA GLN A 199 5.23 4.90 -15.51
C GLN A 199 5.64 4.52 -14.08
N PRO A 200 6.41 3.44 -13.90
CA PRO A 200 6.92 3.07 -12.59
C PRO A 200 7.75 4.21 -12.01
N MET A 201 7.61 4.43 -10.70
CA MET A 201 8.40 5.43 -9.99
C MET A 201 9.86 4.98 -9.90
N GLY A 202 10.79 5.91 -10.15
CA GLY A 202 12.23 5.66 -10.09
C GLY A 202 12.89 5.56 -11.47
N GLU A 203 14.14 6.02 -11.56
CA GLU A 203 14.96 5.85 -12.75
C GLU A 203 15.43 4.39 -12.84
N ALA A 204 15.12 3.74 -13.96
CA ALA A 204 15.58 2.38 -14.21
C ALA A 204 17.11 2.38 -14.43
N VAL A 205 17.81 1.48 -13.75
CA VAL A 205 19.26 1.29 -13.88
C VAL A 205 19.60 0.25 -14.95
N ASP A 206 18.63 -0.59 -15.34
CA ASP A 206 18.72 -1.55 -16.44
C ASP A 206 17.34 -1.84 -17.05
N GLU A 207 17.31 -2.34 -18.28
CA GLU A 207 16.08 -2.67 -19.01
C GLU A 207 16.24 -3.81 -20.01
N ALA A 208 15.21 -4.65 -20.12
CA ALA A 208 15.12 -5.69 -21.14
C ALA A 208 13.65 -5.93 -21.52
N GLY A 209 13.31 -5.71 -22.80
CA GLY A 209 11.91 -5.80 -23.24
C GLY A 209 11.03 -4.80 -22.49
N ASP A 210 9.94 -5.31 -21.90
CA ASP A 210 9.02 -4.52 -21.07
C ASP A 210 9.46 -4.46 -19.58
N VAL A 211 10.53 -5.16 -19.19
CA VAL A 211 11.01 -5.20 -17.80
C VAL A 211 12.01 -4.07 -17.56
N ARG A 212 11.77 -3.31 -16.48
CA ARG A 212 12.68 -2.29 -15.95
C ARG A 212 13.22 -2.75 -14.60
N ALA A 213 14.51 -2.52 -14.36
CA ALA A 213 15.14 -2.81 -13.07
C ALA A 213 15.55 -1.52 -12.35
N HIS A 214 15.34 -1.49 -11.04
CA HIS A 214 15.67 -0.38 -10.14
C HIS A 214 16.89 -0.70 -9.27
N GLU A 215 17.46 0.29 -8.60
CA GLU A 215 18.69 0.13 -7.84
C GLU A 215 18.61 -1.00 -6.80
N CYS A 216 19.43 -2.05 -6.96
CA CYS A 216 19.54 -3.14 -6.01
C CYS A 216 20.88 -3.84 -6.12
N GLU A 217 21.50 -4.19 -4.99
CA GLU A 217 22.76 -4.95 -4.97
C GLU A 217 22.64 -6.41 -5.44
N GLY A 218 21.40 -6.89 -5.60
CA GLY A 218 21.10 -8.22 -6.12
C GLY A 218 21.19 -8.32 -7.65
N LEU A 219 21.24 -7.20 -8.37
CA LEU A 219 21.28 -7.18 -9.84
C LEU A 219 22.58 -7.73 -10.41
N GLY A 220 22.49 -8.33 -11.61
CA GLY A 220 23.61 -8.91 -12.35
C GLY A 220 24.08 -10.27 -11.81
N ARG A 221 23.37 -10.85 -10.84
CA ARG A 221 23.62 -12.20 -10.32
C ARG A 221 22.91 -13.25 -11.17
N ASP A 222 23.41 -14.48 -11.14
CA ASP A 222 22.79 -15.59 -11.87
C ASP A 222 21.44 -15.94 -11.22
N ILE A 223 20.39 -16.00 -12.04
CA ILE A 223 19.06 -16.50 -11.65
C ILE A 223 18.75 -17.77 -12.44
N SER A 224 18.13 -18.76 -11.78
CA SER A 224 17.69 -19.94 -12.48
C SER A 224 16.47 -19.63 -13.35
N ARG A 225 16.28 -20.37 -14.44
CA ARG A 225 15.07 -20.26 -15.27
C ARG A 225 13.78 -20.43 -14.46
N GLU A 226 13.79 -21.36 -13.50
CA GLU A 226 12.63 -21.62 -12.65
C GLU A 226 12.29 -20.40 -11.77
N ASP A 227 13.30 -19.80 -11.15
CA ASP A 227 13.14 -18.60 -10.31
C ASP A 227 12.76 -17.38 -11.14
N ALA A 228 13.33 -17.23 -12.34
CA ALA A 228 12.99 -16.15 -13.26
C ALA A 228 11.56 -16.25 -13.76
N GLU A 229 11.08 -17.46 -14.08
CA GLU A 229 9.67 -17.68 -14.41
C GLU A 229 8.74 -17.45 -13.21
N ALA A 230 9.15 -17.82 -12.00
CA ALA A 230 8.38 -17.54 -10.79
C ALA A 230 8.25 -16.02 -10.57
N LEU A 231 9.37 -15.30 -10.64
CA LEU A 231 9.40 -13.85 -10.52
C LEU A 231 8.62 -13.15 -11.63
N ALA A 232 8.70 -13.65 -12.87
CA ALA A 232 7.92 -13.15 -14.01
C ALA A 232 6.40 -13.28 -13.79
N ARG A 233 5.93 -14.40 -13.23
CA ARG A 233 4.51 -14.59 -12.88
C ARG A 233 4.08 -13.57 -11.84
N THR A 234 4.82 -13.46 -10.74
CA THR A 234 4.51 -12.49 -9.68
C THR A 234 4.57 -11.04 -10.19
N LEU A 235 5.53 -10.72 -11.05
CA LEU A 235 5.66 -9.38 -11.65
C LEU A 235 4.46 -9.05 -12.57
N LYS A 236 3.99 -10.02 -13.35
CA LYS A 236 2.77 -9.88 -14.14
C LYS A 236 1.53 -9.72 -13.25
N ASP A 237 1.41 -10.55 -12.21
CA ASP A 237 0.28 -10.49 -11.26
C ASP A 237 0.24 -9.15 -10.53
N ARG A 238 1.40 -8.61 -10.15
CA ARG A 238 1.53 -7.25 -9.62
C ARG A 238 1.01 -6.21 -10.61
N ALA A 239 1.47 -6.22 -11.86
CA ALA A 239 1.04 -5.22 -12.84
C ALA A 239 -0.47 -5.25 -13.10
N ILE A 240 -1.07 -6.45 -13.12
CA ILE A 240 -2.53 -6.62 -13.23
C ILE A 240 -3.22 -6.04 -11.99
N THR A 241 -2.73 -6.39 -10.80
CA THR A 241 -3.32 -5.97 -9.53
C THR A 241 -3.26 -4.45 -9.38
N GLU A 242 -2.11 -3.81 -9.60
CA GLU A 242 -1.96 -2.35 -9.54
C GLU A 242 -2.96 -1.63 -10.45
N LEU A 243 -3.22 -2.16 -11.65
CA LEU A 243 -4.20 -1.59 -12.57
C LEU A 243 -5.65 -1.82 -12.13
N GLU A 244 -5.97 -3.00 -11.60
CA GLU A 244 -7.30 -3.29 -11.04
C GLU A 244 -7.60 -2.40 -9.82
N GLN A 245 -6.61 -2.17 -8.96
CA GLN A 245 -6.70 -1.28 -7.80
C GLN A 245 -6.91 0.17 -8.24
N ALA A 246 -6.11 0.66 -9.21
CA ALA A 246 -6.27 1.99 -9.77
C ALA A 246 -7.63 2.22 -10.45
N ILE A 247 -8.15 1.22 -11.17
CA ILE A 247 -9.51 1.25 -11.72
C ILE A 247 -10.55 1.29 -10.59
N GLY A 248 -10.36 0.49 -9.55
CA GLY A 248 -11.20 0.48 -8.35
C GLY A 248 -11.31 1.87 -7.73
N VAL A 249 -10.17 2.50 -7.41
CA VAL A 249 -10.12 3.87 -6.86
C VAL A 249 -10.89 4.83 -7.76
N ARG A 250 -10.60 4.83 -9.06
CA ARG A 250 -11.27 5.72 -10.01
C ARG A 250 -12.79 5.55 -10.00
N ASP A 251 -13.26 4.30 -9.91
CA ASP A 251 -14.68 3.96 -10.01
C ASP A 251 -15.45 4.20 -8.69
N THR A 252 -14.77 4.12 -7.54
CA THR A 252 -15.36 4.33 -6.21
C THR A 252 -15.18 5.74 -5.65
N TYR A 253 -14.21 6.51 -6.17
CA TYR A 253 -13.81 7.81 -5.64
C TYR A 253 -14.96 8.83 -5.62
N GLU A 254 -15.20 9.35 -4.43
CA GLU A 254 -16.06 10.50 -4.16
C GLU A 254 -15.28 11.40 -3.18
N PRO A 255 -15.11 12.72 -3.44
CA PRO A 255 -14.46 13.63 -2.49
C PRO A 255 -15.12 13.57 -1.11
N ALA A 256 -14.30 13.49 -0.05
CA ALA A 256 -14.79 13.25 1.30
C ALA A 256 -14.92 14.51 2.17
N ASP A 257 -14.23 15.61 1.83
CA ASP A 257 -14.25 16.87 2.59
C ASP A 257 -14.02 16.66 4.12
N PRO A 258 -12.87 16.08 4.56
CA PRO A 258 -12.61 15.78 5.98
C PRO A 258 -12.66 16.99 6.90
N ASP A 259 -13.08 16.78 8.15
CA ASP A 259 -12.96 17.79 9.19
C ASP A 259 -11.48 18.05 9.56
N PRO A 260 -11.13 19.21 10.16
CA PRO A 260 -9.76 19.48 10.59
C PRO A 260 -9.22 18.41 11.53
N GLY A 261 -7.99 17.94 11.26
CA GLY A 261 -7.35 16.83 11.96
C GLY A 261 -7.78 15.43 11.52
N GLU A 262 -8.67 15.29 10.53
CA GLU A 262 -9.07 14.00 9.98
C GLU A 262 -8.27 13.63 8.73
N ILE A 263 -7.97 12.34 8.59
CA ILE A 263 -7.38 11.74 7.39
C ILE A 263 -8.41 10.82 6.75
N VAL A 264 -8.59 10.98 5.44
CA VAL A 264 -9.36 10.05 4.62
C VAL A 264 -8.46 9.41 3.57
N VAL A 265 -8.47 8.08 3.55
CA VAL A 265 -7.75 7.29 2.55
C VAL A 265 -8.74 6.74 1.54
N HIS A 266 -8.49 6.97 0.26
CA HIS A 266 -9.26 6.39 -0.84
C HIS A 266 -8.49 5.22 -1.46
N ASP A 267 -9.02 4.01 -1.34
CA ASP A 267 -8.51 2.83 -2.04
C ASP A 267 -9.58 2.21 -2.95
N SER A 268 -9.27 1.06 -3.55
CA SER A 268 -10.17 0.37 -4.48
C SER A 268 -11.51 -0.06 -3.87
N GLU A 269 -11.62 -0.12 -2.53
CA GLU A 269 -12.85 -0.46 -1.81
C GLU A 269 -13.66 0.77 -1.41
N GLY A 270 -13.09 1.97 -1.55
CA GLY A 270 -13.71 3.26 -1.26
C GLY A 270 -12.99 4.06 -0.17
N ALA A 271 -13.69 5.07 0.36
CA ALA A 271 -13.13 5.96 1.38
C ALA A 271 -13.10 5.30 2.76
N LYS A 272 -11.97 5.44 3.46
CA LYS A 272 -11.69 4.86 4.78
C LYS A 272 -11.06 5.90 5.70
N ARG A 273 -11.19 5.69 7.02
CA ARG A 273 -10.37 6.37 8.02
C ARG A 273 -8.94 5.82 7.97
N ASP A 274 -8.03 6.43 8.73
CA ASP A 274 -6.61 6.04 8.82
C ASP A 274 -6.35 4.66 9.46
N ASP A 275 -7.34 4.04 10.12
CA ASP A 275 -7.34 2.61 10.51
C ASP A 275 -7.89 1.66 9.45
N GLY A 276 -8.23 2.15 8.27
CA GLY A 276 -8.85 1.32 7.25
C GLY A 276 -10.32 0.98 7.51
N THR A 277 -10.93 1.51 8.59
CA THR A 277 -12.38 1.40 8.77
C THR A 277 -13.11 2.17 7.68
N PRO A 278 -14.12 1.59 7.01
CA PRO A 278 -14.88 2.30 5.98
C PRO A 278 -15.57 3.56 6.53
N LEU A 279 -15.56 4.64 5.75
CA LEU A 279 -16.43 5.79 6.02
C LEU A 279 -17.86 5.43 5.63
N GLU A 280 -18.79 5.56 6.58
CA GLU A 280 -20.21 5.36 6.30
C GLU A 280 -20.70 6.46 5.34
N LYS A 281 -21.43 6.06 4.29
CA LYS A 281 -22.03 6.96 3.30
C LYS A 281 -23.33 7.60 3.77
#